data_AF-A0A5A7W324-F1
#
_entry.id   AF-A0A5A7W324-F1
#
_cell.length_a   1.000
_cell.length_b   1.000
_cell.length_c   1.000
_cell.angle_alpha   90.00
_cell.angle_beta   90.00
_cell.angle_gamma   90.00
#
_symmetry.space_group_name_H-M   'P 1'
#
loop_
_entity.id
_entity.type
_entity.pdbx_description
1 polymer ?
#
loop_
_entity_poly.entity_id
_entity_poly.type
_entity_poly.pdbx_seq_one_letter_code
_entity_poly.pdbx_strand_id
1 'polypeptide(L)'
;MASRQVWINHRRWQRSIRIAPLLAMLIVCGCAQVNKRVGERLIRPSAVVTPAAASRRTTAPPAADLSLAAIVNDELQHGHYAAGETALRRYLAQHPRDRSAEAMLRQLTVDPEQRLGRESQAHVVEAGDSYSTLAARYLGDAGLFLILARYNHSADPSLLQVGETVRLPMAATGVSAPTVATGPGVDGSDRGAAAGTTVDGTPSIPQSTASGAEAAAAKAQRLQRESVALLDHGHKQQALARLDQALVIEPQLKPSGSDAVSLRNELVTSFHQRAIVLYRDQQLDPAIALWNRVLAIDPNYEPAVIYRTRALELKRRLKQF
;
A
#
# COMPACT_ATOMS: atom_id res chain seq x y z
N MET A 1 42.42 -2.91 -50.46
CA MET A 1 41.28 -3.85 -50.63
C MET A 1 40.22 -3.41 -49.64
N ALA A 2 39.24 -2.61 -50.08
CA ALA A 2 37.88 -3.06 -50.48
C ALA A 2 37.06 -3.51 -49.25
N SER A 3 35.84 -3.05 -48.95
CA SER A 3 34.89 -2.18 -49.65
C SER A 3 33.84 -1.71 -48.64
N ARG A 4 33.27 -0.53 -48.90
CA ARG A 4 32.05 0.00 -48.30
C ARG A 4 30.87 -0.90 -48.67
N GLN A 5 29.96 -1.18 -47.74
CA GLN A 5 28.65 -1.75 -48.02
C GLN A 5 27.58 -0.78 -47.49
N VAL A 6 26.95 -0.12 -48.45
CA VAL A 6 25.69 0.60 -48.35
C VAL A 6 24.58 -0.45 -48.44
N TRP A 7 23.62 -0.46 -47.52
CA TRP A 7 22.27 -0.93 -47.82
C TRP A 7 21.23 0.00 -47.21
N ILE A 8 20.59 0.72 -48.12
CA ILE A 8 19.35 1.45 -47.97
C ILE A 8 18.23 0.41 -47.83
N ASN A 9 17.32 0.56 -46.87
CA ASN A 9 15.98 0.01 -47.03
C ASN A 9 14.93 1.02 -46.58
N HIS A 10 14.36 1.70 -47.56
CA HIS A 10 13.18 2.54 -47.45
C HIS A 10 11.94 1.66 -47.29
N ARG A 11 11.13 1.88 -46.25
CA ARG A 11 9.70 1.54 -46.32
C ARG A 11 8.86 2.75 -45.94
N ARG A 12 8.65 3.58 -46.96
CA ARG A 12 7.60 4.61 -47.01
C ARG A 12 6.26 3.89 -47.16
N TRP A 13 5.37 4.03 -46.19
CA TRP A 13 3.94 3.79 -46.39
C TRP A 13 3.22 5.13 -46.22
N GLN A 14 2.88 5.72 -47.35
CA GLN A 14 1.93 6.82 -47.43
C GLN A 14 0.81 6.43 -48.40
N ARG A 15 -0.33 7.06 -48.14
CA ARG A 15 -1.50 7.33 -49.01
C ARG A 15 -2.65 6.32 -48.84
N SER A 16 -3.69 6.69 -48.08
CA SER A 16 -4.81 7.60 -48.41
C SER A 16 -5.89 6.93 -49.25
N ILE A 17 -7.04 6.65 -48.66
CA ILE A 17 -8.33 6.65 -49.39
C ILE A 17 -9.36 7.47 -48.60
N ARG A 18 -10.09 8.28 -49.36
CA ARG A 18 -10.97 9.38 -49.02
C ARG A 18 -12.44 8.93 -49.01
N ILE A 19 -13.24 9.57 -48.15
CA ILE A 19 -14.58 10.14 -48.40
C ILE A 19 -15.70 9.21 -48.92
N ALA A 20 -16.78 9.08 -48.14
CA ALA A 20 -18.16 9.39 -48.58
C ALA A 20 -19.14 9.49 -47.39
N PRO A 21 -19.85 10.62 -47.21
CA PRO A 21 -21.05 10.71 -46.39
C PRO A 21 -22.30 10.40 -47.26
N LEU A 22 -23.35 9.85 -46.66
CA LEU A 22 -24.66 9.77 -47.31
C LEU A 22 -25.76 10.20 -46.34
N LEU A 23 -26.52 11.16 -46.84
CA LEU A 23 -27.54 11.99 -46.21
C LEU A 23 -28.90 11.54 -46.76
N ALA A 24 -29.91 11.36 -45.91
CA ALA A 24 -31.31 11.41 -46.33
C ALA A 24 -32.23 11.74 -45.14
N MET A 25 -32.82 12.93 -45.20
CA MET A 25 -33.96 13.42 -44.42
C MET A 25 -35.21 12.57 -44.63
N LEU A 26 -36.10 12.56 -43.63
CA LEU A 26 -37.53 12.82 -43.86
C LEU A 26 -38.17 13.45 -42.62
N ILE A 27 -38.75 14.63 -42.84
CA ILE A 27 -39.51 15.48 -41.92
C ILE A 27 -40.98 15.07 -42.02
N VAL A 28 -41.69 14.94 -40.88
CA VAL A 28 -43.15 15.16 -40.84
C VAL A 28 -43.48 16.04 -39.63
N CYS A 29 -44.21 17.10 -39.96
CA CYS A 29 -44.81 18.15 -39.15
C CYS A 29 -46.13 17.67 -38.51
N GLY A 30 -46.53 18.22 -37.36
CA GLY A 30 -47.86 17.99 -36.80
C GLY A 30 -48.12 18.74 -35.49
N CYS A 31 -48.86 19.84 -35.59
CA CYS A 31 -49.20 20.82 -34.55
C CYS A 31 -50.29 20.39 -33.54
N ALA A 32 -50.48 21.28 -32.55
CA ALA A 32 -51.69 21.60 -31.77
C ALA A 32 -51.90 20.79 -30.47
N GLN A 33 -51.81 21.36 -29.26
CA GLN A 33 -52.47 22.53 -28.64
C GLN A 33 -53.75 22.15 -27.86
N VAL A 34 -53.65 22.33 -26.54
CA VAL A 34 -54.69 22.76 -25.58
C VAL A 34 -55.94 21.90 -25.45
N ASN A 35 -56.19 21.42 -24.22
CA ASN A 35 -57.46 21.76 -23.58
C ASN A 35 -57.33 22.01 -22.07
N LYS A 36 -57.92 23.15 -21.67
CA LYS A 36 -58.12 23.62 -20.30
C LYS A 36 -59.19 22.79 -19.59
N ARG A 37 -59.10 22.73 -18.26
CA ARG A 37 -60.14 23.11 -17.27
C ARG A 37 -59.57 22.84 -15.88
N VAL A 38 -59.18 23.90 -15.15
CA VAL A 38 -60.03 24.64 -14.19
C VAL A 38 -60.54 23.74 -13.08
N GLY A 39 -59.96 23.95 -11.91
CA GLY A 39 -60.32 23.34 -10.64
C GLY A 39 -59.57 24.03 -9.50
N GLU A 40 -59.71 25.36 -9.42
CA GLU A 40 -59.45 26.08 -8.17
C GLU A 40 -60.34 25.48 -7.07
N ARG A 41 -59.73 24.99 -6.00
CA ARG A 41 -60.33 25.08 -4.69
C ARG A 41 -59.24 25.37 -3.66
N LEU A 42 -59.13 26.65 -3.33
CA LEU A 42 -58.46 27.14 -2.13
C LEU A 42 -59.09 26.46 -0.91
N ILE A 43 -58.28 25.73 -0.12
CA ILE A 43 -58.43 25.66 1.35
C ILE A 43 -57.03 25.68 1.97
N ARG A 44 -56.80 26.67 2.83
CA ARG A 44 -55.61 26.92 3.65
C ARG A 44 -55.41 25.80 4.71
N PRO A 45 -54.24 25.72 5.36
CA PRO A 45 -53.71 24.48 5.95
C PRO A 45 -54.27 24.20 7.34
N SER A 46 -54.59 22.93 7.61
CA SER A 46 -54.64 22.41 8.98
C SER A 46 -53.28 21.82 9.31
N ALA A 47 -52.51 22.55 10.12
CA ALA A 47 -51.38 22.02 10.84
C ALA A 47 -51.90 21.00 11.87
N VAL A 48 -51.83 19.71 11.54
CA VAL A 48 -51.91 18.65 12.54
C VAL A 48 -50.51 18.51 13.13
N VAL A 49 -50.34 19.11 14.30
CA VAL A 49 -49.22 18.83 15.20
C VAL A 49 -49.28 17.34 15.53
N THR A 50 -48.42 16.56 14.88
CA THR A 50 -48.13 15.19 15.29
C THR A 50 -47.10 15.28 16.42
N PRO A 51 -47.34 14.68 17.60
CA PRO A 51 -46.35 14.69 18.66
C PRO A 51 -45.14 13.89 18.20
N ALA A 52 -43.96 14.46 18.45
CA ALA A 52 -42.67 13.89 18.18
C ALA A 52 -42.62 12.41 18.63
N ALA A 53 -42.57 11.52 17.65
CA ALA A 53 -42.05 10.19 17.89
C ALA A 53 -40.61 10.39 18.37
N ALA A 54 -40.40 10.18 19.67
CA ALA A 54 -39.10 10.17 20.30
C ALA A 54 -38.15 9.40 19.39
N SER A 55 -37.22 10.12 18.76
CA SER A 55 -36.08 9.50 18.12
C SER A 55 -35.46 8.65 19.21
N ARG A 56 -35.64 7.32 19.12
CA ARG A 56 -34.81 6.41 19.87
C ARG A 56 -33.41 6.83 19.49
N ARG A 57 -32.69 7.40 20.46
CA ARG A 57 -31.24 7.45 20.42
C ARG A 57 -30.86 5.99 20.30
N THR A 58 -30.69 5.51 19.08
CA THR A 58 -29.81 4.39 18.82
C THR A 58 -28.50 4.89 19.37
N THR A 59 -28.18 4.46 20.59
CA THR A 59 -26.82 4.52 21.10
C THR A 59 -25.98 3.89 20.02
N ALA A 60 -25.29 4.73 19.24
CA ALA A 60 -24.25 4.29 18.36
C ALA A 60 -23.38 3.35 19.21
N PRO A 61 -23.05 2.14 18.71
CA PRO A 61 -22.16 1.25 19.45
C PRO A 61 -20.92 2.05 19.86
N PRO A 62 -20.36 1.82 21.07
CA PRO A 62 -19.12 2.47 21.46
C PRO A 62 -18.15 2.26 20.30
N ALA A 63 -17.67 3.37 19.75
CA ALA A 63 -16.88 3.30 18.54
C ALA A 63 -15.70 2.38 18.83
N ALA A 64 -15.72 1.20 18.20
CA ALA A 64 -14.62 0.27 18.28
C ALA A 64 -13.34 1.04 17.96
N ASP A 65 -12.26 0.76 18.69
CA ASP A 65 -10.95 1.33 18.39
C ASP A 65 -10.62 1.03 16.93
N LEU A 66 -10.85 2.03 16.07
CA LEU A 66 -10.65 1.89 14.63
C LEU A 66 -9.15 1.84 14.41
N SER A 67 -8.62 0.65 14.10
CA SER A 67 -7.24 0.53 13.66
C SER A 67 -6.96 1.41 12.44
N LEU A 68 -5.71 1.86 12.28
CA LEU A 68 -5.29 2.60 11.08
C LEU A 68 -5.66 1.84 9.78
N ALA A 69 -5.51 0.52 9.78
CA ALA A 69 -5.87 -0.31 8.64
C ALA A 69 -7.37 -0.27 8.30
N ALA A 70 -8.25 -0.28 9.31
CA ALA A 70 -9.69 -0.14 9.09
C ALA A 70 -10.01 1.22 8.46
N ILE A 71 -9.38 2.30 8.94
CA ILE A 71 -9.59 3.64 8.39
C ILE A 71 -9.15 3.71 6.92
N VAL A 72 -7.98 3.16 6.59
CA VAL A 72 -7.46 3.15 5.22
C VAL A 72 -8.35 2.33 4.29
N ASN A 73 -8.74 1.12 4.71
CA ASN A 73 -9.47 0.19 3.85
C ASN A 73 -10.96 0.55 3.73
N ASP A 74 -11.60 0.91 4.83
CA ASP A 74 -13.05 1.08 4.86
C ASP A 74 -13.45 2.48 4.38
N GLU A 75 -12.60 3.49 4.60
CA GLU A 75 -12.88 4.88 4.22
C GLU A 75 -12.03 5.34 3.03
N LEU A 76 -10.69 5.36 3.19
CA LEU A 76 -9.82 6.08 2.25
C LEU A 76 -9.73 5.42 0.87
N GLN A 77 -9.69 4.09 0.82
CA GLN A 77 -9.64 3.34 -0.43
C GLN A 77 -10.93 3.45 -1.25
N HIS A 78 -12.08 3.70 -0.60
CA HIS A 78 -13.37 3.92 -1.25
C HIS A 78 -13.66 5.41 -1.49
N GLY A 79 -12.67 6.27 -1.23
CA GLY A 79 -12.77 7.71 -1.45
C GLY A 79 -13.65 8.48 -0.45
N HIS A 80 -13.99 7.88 0.69
CA HIS A 80 -14.65 8.58 1.80
C HIS A 80 -13.66 9.49 2.55
N TYR A 81 -13.06 10.45 1.84
CA TYR A 81 -11.95 11.26 2.35
C TYR A 81 -12.31 12.05 3.62
N ALA A 82 -13.51 12.62 3.70
CA ALA A 82 -13.96 13.39 4.87
C ALA A 82 -14.17 12.50 6.11
N ALA A 83 -14.76 11.32 5.93
CA ALA A 83 -14.95 10.35 7.01
C ALA A 83 -13.60 9.80 7.48
N GLY A 84 -12.73 9.43 6.53
CA GLY A 84 -11.39 8.95 6.82
C GLY A 84 -10.49 10.00 7.49
N GLU A 85 -10.58 11.29 7.12
CA GLU A 85 -9.88 12.37 7.81
C GLU A 85 -10.34 12.48 9.27
N THR A 86 -11.65 12.44 9.51
CA THR A 86 -12.23 12.48 10.85
C THR A 86 -11.75 11.30 11.68
N ALA A 87 -11.75 10.10 11.09
CA ALA A 87 -11.29 8.88 11.74
C ALA A 87 -9.78 8.92 12.04
N LEU A 88 -8.95 9.41 11.12
CA LEU A 88 -7.50 9.57 11.31
C LEU A 88 -7.18 10.56 12.44
N ARG A 89 -7.88 11.71 12.50
CA ARG A 89 -7.68 12.68 13.60
C ARG A 89 -8.02 12.07 14.95
N ARG A 90 -9.10 11.29 15.03
CA ARG A 90 -9.47 10.57 16.24
C ARG A 90 -8.45 9.49 16.61
N TYR A 91 -7.97 8.73 15.62
CA TYR A 91 -6.93 7.73 15.82
C TYR A 91 -5.63 8.36 16.35
N LEU A 92 -5.18 9.47 15.75
CA LEU A 92 -3.99 10.21 16.18
C LEU A 92 -4.11 10.83 17.57
N ALA A 93 -5.32 11.14 18.04
CA ALA A 93 -5.53 11.59 19.42
C ALA A 93 -5.18 10.49 20.44
N GLN A 94 -5.39 9.22 20.06
CA GLN A 94 -5.02 8.04 20.87
C GLN A 94 -3.58 7.57 20.59
N HIS A 95 -3.07 7.82 19.37
CA HIS A 95 -1.74 7.41 18.93
C HIS A 95 -0.89 8.60 18.41
N PRO A 96 -0.47 9.56 19.27
CA PRO A 96 0.18 10.80 18.83
C PRO A 96 1.55 10.62 18.16
N ARG A 97 2.16 9.44 18.31
CA ARG A 97 3.47 9.10 17.74
C ARG A 97 3.38 8.20 16.51
N ASP A 98 2.18 7.87 16.04
CA ASP A 98 2.01 7.09 14.82
C ASP A 98 2.30 7.97 13.59
N ARG A 99 3.51 7.82 13.05
CA ARG A 99 3.99 8.56 11.89
C ARG A 99 3.22 8.20 10.61
N SER A 100 2.74 6.97 10.49
CA SER A 100 2.00 6.50 9.30
C SER A 100 0.63 7.15 9.25
N ALA A 101 -0.08 7.18 10.38
CA ALA A 101 -1.35 7.90 10.48
C ALA A 101 -1.17 9.41 10.25
N GLU A 102 -0.09 10.01 10.75
CA GLU A 102 0.26 11.42 10.51
C GLU A 102 0.52 11.68 9.02
N ALA A 103 1.30 10.82 8.36
CA ALA A 103 1.58 10.92 6.94
C ALA A 103 0.31 10.78 6.09
N MET A 104 -0.58 9.85 6.44
CA MET A 104 -1.86 9.65 5.77
C MET A 104 -2.76 10.88 5.91
N LEU A 105 -2.83 11.47 7.12
CA LEU A 105 -3.60 12.70 7.35
C LEU A 105 -3.03 13.88 6.55
N ARG A 106 -1.70 13.99 6.45
CA ARG A 106 -1.06 15.01 5.61
C ARG A 106 -1.48 14.86 4.15
N GLN A 107 -1.53 13.64 3.61
CA GLN A 107 -1.97 13.40 2.23
C GLN A 107 -3.41 13.83 1.94
N LEU A 108 -4.28 13.90 2.95
CA LEU A 108 -5.66 14.40 2.83
C LEU A 108 -5.75 15.93 2.93
N THR A 109 -4.89 16.53 3.75
CA THR A 109 -5.01 17.94 4.15
C THR A 109 -4.17 18.89 3.30
N VAL A 110 -3.06 18.43 2.73
CA VAL A 110 -2.25 19.25 1.82
C VAL A 110 -2.90 19.32 0.43
N ASP A 111 -2.64 20.39 -0.30
CA ASP A 111 -2.99 20.48 -1.71
C ASP A 111 -2.08 19.55 -2.54
N PRO A 112 -2.65 18.61 -3.33
CA PRO A 112 -1.86 17.68 -4.14
C PRO A 112 -0.92 18.38 -5.13
N GLU A 113 -1.35 19.46 -5.79
CA GLU A 113 -0.52 20.17 -6.76
C GLU A 113 0.59 20.96 -6.09
N GLN A 114 0.36 21.48 -4.88
CA GLN A 114 1.42 22.13 -4.10
C GLN A 114 2.46 21.12 -3.63
N ARG A 115 2.04 19.89 -3.30
CA ARG A 115 2.93 18.85 -2.77
C ARG A 115 3.69 18.07 -3.83
N LEU A 116 3.04 17.80 -4.97
CA LEU A 116 3.54 16.96 -6.06
C LEU A 116 3.98 17.76 -7.29
N GLY A 117 3.63 19.05 -7.36
CA GLY A 117 3.88 19.90 -8.53
C GLY A 117 2.75 19.88 -9.54
N ARG A 118 2.65 20.95 -10.33
CA ARG A 118 1.63 21.12 -11.37
C ARG A 118 1.97 20.41 -12.68
N GLU A 119 3.27 20.19 -12.93
CA GLU A 119 3.72 19.50 -14.13
C GLU A 119 3.43 18.01 -14.02
N SER A 120 2.76 17.48 -15.04
CA SER A 120 2.37 16.07 -15.09
C SER A 120 2.51 15.49 -16.48
N GLN A 121 2.71 14.19 -16.51
CA GLN A 121 2.68 13.35 -17.70
C GLN A 121 1.42 12.49 -17.68
N ALA A 122 0.80 12.34 -18.85
CA ALA A 122 -0.32 11.41 -19.03
C ALA A 122 0.19 9.96 -19.05
N HIS A 123 -0.44 9.09 -18.26
CA HIS A 123 -0.22 7.65 -18.24
C HIS A 123 -1.54 6.93 -18.47
N VAL A 124 -1.54 5.98 -19.40
CA VAL A 124 -2.69 5.11 -19.64
C VAL A 124 -2.55 3.92 -18.70
N VAL A 125 -3.52 3.75 -17.81
CA VAL A 125 -3.53 2.68 -16.79
C VAL A 125 -3.45 1.33 -17.48
N GLU A 126 -2.47 0.53 -17.08
CA GLU A 126 -2.26 -0.82 -17.59
C GLU A 126 -2.83 -1.87 -16.63
N ALA A 127 -2.91 -3.12 -17.09
CA ALA A 127 -3.33 -4.22 -16.24
C ALA A 127 -2.38 -4.37 -15.04
N GLY A 128 -2.92 -4.30 -13.83
CA GLY A 128 -2.16 -4.36 -12.58
C GLY A 128 -1.79 -3.00 -12.01
N ASP A 129 -2.10 -1.90 -12.70
CA ASP A 129 -1.93 -0.57 -12.14
C ASP A 129 -2.96 -0.27 -11.04
N SER A 130 -2.53 0.55 -10.11
CA SER A 130 -3.31 1.14 -9.03
C SER A 130 -2.61 2.40 -8.56
N TYR A 131 -3.30 3.27 -7.83
CA TYR A 131 -2.65 4.46 -7.29
C TYR A 131 -1.43 4.14 -6.43
N SER A 132 -1.41 3.00 -5.72
CA SER A 132 -0.24 2.55 -4.95
C SER A 132 0.92 2.06 -5.84
N THR A 133 0.66 1.37 -6.95
CA THR A 133 1.74 0.93 -7.87
C THR A 133 2.34 2.12 -8.59
N LEU A 134 1.49 3.05 -9.01
CA LEU A 134 1.90 4.25 -9.71
C LEU A 134 2.65 5.18 -8.77
N ALA A 135 2.18 5.36 -7.53
CA ALA A 135 2.92 6.12 -6.52
C ALA A 135 4.30 5.50 -6.23
N ALA A 136 4.39 4.17 -6.07
CA ALA A 136 5.68 3.50 -5.89
C ALA A 136 6.63 3.73 -7.07
N ARG A 137 6.13 3.59 -8.31
CA ARG A 137 6.95 3.70 -9.52
C ARG A 137 7.40 5.13 -9.82
N TYR A 138 6.52 6.11 -9.64
CA TYR A 138 6.74 7.49 -10.10
C TYR A 138 7.09 8.47 -8.96
N LEU A 139 6.68 8.18 -7.73
CA LEU A 139 6.96 9.01 -6.56
C LEU A 139 7.98 8.37 -5.60
N GLY A 140 8.37 7.12 -5.86
CA GLY A 140 9.29 6.35 -5.02
C GLY A 140 8.66 5.78 -3.74
N ASP A 141 7.36 5.99 -3.53
CA ASP A 141 6.66 5.58 -2.31
C ASP A 141 5.21 5.19 -2.62
N ALA A 142 4.86 3.93 -2.34
CA ALA A 142 3.51 3.39 -2.54
C ALA A 142 2.49 4.01 -1.58
N GLY A 143 2.94 4.49 -0.40
CA GLY A 143 2.12 5.16 0.60
C GLY A 143 1.49 6.44 0.08
N LEU A 144 2.08 7.06 -0.95
CA LEU A 144 1.58 8.28 -1.61
C LEU A 144 0.38 8.04 -2.54
N PHE A 145 -0.25 6.86 -2.48
CA PHE A 145 -1.41 6.54 -3.31
C PHE A 145 -2.57 7.54 -3.12
N LEU A 146 -2.78 8.00 -1.88
CA LEU A 146 -3.94 8.82 -1.55
C LEU A 146 -3.79 10.23 -2.12
N ILE A 147 -2.60 10.84 -1.97
CA ILE A 147 -2.34 12.13 -2.58
C ILE A 147 -2.30 12.07 -4.11
N LEU A 148 -1.82 10.96 -4.70
CA LEU A 148 -1.86 10.75 -6.14
C LEU A 148 -3.30 10.55 -6.66
N ALA A 149 -4.15 9.86 -5.91
CA ALA A 149 -5.58 9.73 -6.23
C ALA A 149 -6.29 11.08 -6.19
N ARG A 150 -6.00 11.91 -5.17
CA ARG A 150 -6.51 13.29 -5.07
C ARG A 150 -5.98 14.19 -6.19
N TYR A 151 -4.72 14.03 -6.57
CA TYR A 151 -4.13 14.72 -7.74
C TYR A 151 -4.89 14.44 -9.03
N ASN A 152 -5.50 13.26 -9.14
CA ASN A 152 -6.30 12.82 -10.27
C ASN A 152 -7.81 13.03 -10.07
N HIS A 153 -8.23 13.69 -8.98
CA HIS A 153 -9.63 13.86 -8.61
C HIS A 153 -10.42 12.55 -8.55
N SER A 154 -9.75 11.45 -8.18
CA SER A 154 -10.40 10.15 -8.06
C SER A 154 -11.43 10.18 -6.94
N ALA A 155 -12.68 9.83 -7.26
CA ALA A 155 -13.75 9.68 -6.30
C ALA A 155 -13.65 8.38 -5.50
N ASP A 156 -12.99 7.35 -6.05
CA ASP A 156 -12.74 6.06 -5.40
C ASP A 156 -11.41 5.49 -5.93
N PRO A 157 -10.33 5.54 -5.12
CA PRO A 157 -9.02 5.03 -5.51
C PRO A 157 -8.98 3.53 -5.84
N SER A 158 -9.94 2.74 -5.35
CA SER A 158 -10.01 1.30 -5.57
C SER A 158 -10.55 0.93 -6.96
N LEU A 159 -11.21 1.87 -7.65
CA LEU A 159 -11.90 1.64 -8.92
C LEU A 159 -11.10 2.04 -10.16
N LEU A 160 -9.79 2.29 -10.04
CA LEU A 160 -8.94 2.66 -11.18
C LEU A 160 -9.03 1.61 -12.30
N GLN A 161 -9.41 2.02 -13.51
CA GLN A 161 -9.68 1.09 -14.62
C GLN A 161 -8.56 1.06 -15.64
N VAL A 162 -8.27 -0.13 -16.16
CA VAL A 162 -7.35 -0.29 -17.29
C VAL A 162 -7.84 0.51 -18.50
N GLY A 163 -6.96 1.28 -19.11
CA GLY A 163 -7.26 2.20 -20.21
C GLY A 163 -7.66 3.61 -19.77
N GLU A 164 -7.92 3.84 -18.47
CA GLU A 164 -8.12 5.19 -17.93
C GLU A 164 -6.82 6.00 -18.07
N THR A 165 -6.93 7.29 -18.37
CA THR A 165 -5.76 8.17 -18.45
C THR A 165 -5.62 8.95 -17.15
N VAL A 166 -4.52 8.74 -16.44
CA VAL A 166 -4.18 9.47 -15.21
C VAL A 166 -3.02 10.43 -15.44
N ARG A 167 -2.99 11.50 -14.65
CA ARG A 167 -1.90 12.45 -14.54
C ARG A 167 -0.92 11.98 -13.48
N LEU A 168 0.33 11.81 -13.87
CA LEU A 168 1.44 11.48 -12.99
C LEU A 168 2.38 12.70 -12.87
N PRO A 169 2.67 13.20 -11.67
CA PRO A 169 3.51 14.37 -11.50
C PRO A 169 4.96 14.07 -11.90
N MET A 170 5.65 15.06 -12.45
CA MET A 170 7.05 14.92 -12.89
C MET A 170 8.09 15.19 -11.79
N ALA A 171 7.68 15.77 -10.66
CA ALA A 171 8.58 16.14 -9.57
C ALA A 171 8.72 15.02 -8.51
N ALA A 172 9.59 14.04 -8.79
CA ALA A 172 10.25 13.22 -7.75
C ALA A 172 11.53 12.50 -8.22
N THR A 173 12.07 12.81 -9.42
CA THR A 173 13.34 12.24 -9.89
C THR A 173 14.50 13.10 -9.41
N GLY A 174 14.88 12.97 -8.14
CA GLY A 174 15.97 13.75 -7.56
C GLY A 174 16.69 13.07 -6.40
N VAL A 175 17.94 12.67 -6.67
CA VAL A 175 19.04 12.35 -5.74
C VAL A 175 19.34 10.86 -5.45
N SER A 176 20.26 10.36 -6.29
CA SER A 176 21.52 9.65 -5.98
C SER A 176 21.75 9.07 -4.58
N ALA A 177 22.12 7.79 -4.58
CA ALA A 177 22.81 7.08 -3.51
C ALA A 177 24.13 7.77 -3.11
N PRO A 178 24.47 7.85 -1.80
CA PRO A 178 25.81 8.20 -1.37
C PRO A 178 26.68 6.96 -1.16
N THR A 179 27.82 7.05 -1.82
CA THR A 179 29.08 6.32 -1.77
C THR A 179 29.64 6.06 -0.37
N VAL A 180 30.29 4.90 -0.27
CA VAL A 180 31.15 4.35 0.79
C VAL A 180 32.24 5.32 1.26
N ALA A 181 32.47 5.39 2.58
CA ALA A 181 33.73 5.85 3.15
C ALA A 181 34.17 4.92 4.30
N THR A 182 35.21 4.17 4.00
CA THR A 182 35.97 3.23 4.83
C THR A 182 36.83 3.94 5.87
N GLY A 183 36.95 3.37 7.07
CA GLY A 183 38.01 3.68 8.03
C GLY A 183 38.06 2.65 9.18
N PRO A 184 39.23 2.33 9.77
CA PRO A 184 39.59 0.95 10.10
C PRO A 184 39.80 0.65 11.61
N GLY A 185 39.58 -0.63 11.96
CA GLY A 185 40.45 -1.47 12.82
C GLY A 185 40.57 -1.18 14.32
N VAL A 186 40.16 -2.15 15.15
CA VAL A 186 41.02 -2.61 16.27
C VAL A 186 40.75 -4.09 16.60
N ASP A 187 41.85 -4.83 16.66
CA ASP A 187 42.01 -6.21 17.11
C ASP A 187 41.65 -6.43 18.59
N GLY A 188 41.35 -7.68 18.94
CA GLY A 188 41.25 -8.10 20.35
C GLY A 188 40.77 -9.54 20.54
N SER A 189 41.67 -10.49 20.30
CA SER A 189 41.61 -11.89 20.74
C SER A 189 41.33 -12.00 22.27
N ASP A 190 40.48 -12.91 22.74
CA ASP A 190 40.87 -14.29 23.07
C ASP A 190 39.81 -15.10 23.85
N ARG A 191 39.99 -16.42 23.76
CA ARG A 191 39.26 -17.52 24.43
C ARG A 191 39.28 -17.47 25.95
N GLY A 192 38.30 -18.16 26.56
CA GLY A 192 38.63 -19.00 27.73
C GLY A 192 37.53 -19.29 28.75
N ALA A 193 36.79 -20.38 28.50
CA ALA A 193 36.47 -21.46 29.44
C ALA A 193 35.79 -21.22 30.82
N ALA A 194 34.72 -22.01 30.99
CA ALA A 194 34.43 -22.89 32.13
C ALA A 194 33.69 -22.37 33.38
N ALA A 195 32.46 -22.92 33.51
CA ALA A 195 31.94 -23.71 34.62
C ALA A 195 31.82 -23.09 36.03
N GLY A 196 30.58 -23.12 36.52
CA GLY A 196 30.23 -22.95 37.92
C GLY A 196 28.75 -23.24 38.15
N THR A 197 28.41 -24.52 38.26
CA THR A 197 27.10 -25.01 38.73
C THR A 197 27.11 -25.01 40.26
N THR A 198 26.11 -24.40 40.89
CA THR A 198 25.53 -24.92 42.14
C THR A 198 24.02 -24.69 42.15
N VAL A 199 23.34 -25.74 42.56
CA VAL A 199 21.91 -25.98 42.64
C VAL A 199 21.40 -25.52 44.01
N ASP A 200 20.25 -24.86 44.07
CA ASP A 200 19.35 -25.03 45.21
C ASP A 200 17.89 -24.95 44.73
N GLY A 201 17.06 -25.84 45.27
CA GLY A 201 15.75 -26.19 44.74
C GLY A 201 14.59 -25.53 45.48
N THR A 202 13.50 -25.29 44.75
CA THR A 202 12.11 -25.62 45.13
C THR A 202 11.21 -25.36 43.91
N PRO A 203 10.21 -26.23 43.61
CA PRO A 203 9.51 -26.22 42.34
C PRO A 203 8.32 -25.26 42.35
N SER A 204 8.27 -24.35 41.38
CA SER A 204 7.07 -23.62 41.00
C SER A 204 7.12 -23.34 39.50
N ILE A 205 6.47 -24.19 38.72
CA ILE A 205 6.19 -23.97 37.29
C ILE A 205 4.95 -23.05 37.25
N PRO A 206 5.01 -21.91 36.52
CA PRO A 206 5.30 -21.89 35.09
C PRO A 206 6.54 -21.07 34.73
N GLN A 207 7.74 -21.60 35.00
CA GLN A 207 9.00 -21.09 34.44
C GLN A 207 9.37 -21.74 33.09
N SER A 208 8.65 -22.79 32.67
CA SER A 208 8.99 -23.57 31.47
C SER A 208 8.74 -22.81 30.15
N THR A 209 7.88 -21.78 30.16
CA THR A 209 7.61 -20.95 28.98
C THR A 209 8.58 -19.77 28.87
N ALA A 210 9.00 -19.19 30.00
CA ALA A 210 9.95 -18.08 30.04
C ALA A 210 11.35 -18.52 29.56
N SER A 211 11.84 -19.68 30.03
CA SER A 211 13.14 -20.21 29.62
C SER A 211 13.20 -20.58 28.13
N GLY A 212 12.10 -21.09 27.57
CA GLY A 212 12.00 -21.38 26.14
C GLY A 212 12.00 -20.12 25.27
N ALA A 213 11.28 -19.08 25.69
CA ALA A 213 11.23 -17.78 24.99
C ALA A 213 12.60 -17.08 25.00
N GLU A 214 13.32 -17.11 26.12
CA GLU A 214 14.68 -16.57 26.22
C GLU A 214 15.67 -17.32 25.32
N ALA A 215 15.58 -18.65 25.27
CA ALA A 215 16.40 -19.47 24.38
C ALA A 215 16.11 -19.20 22.89
N ALA A 216 14.84 -18.98 22.54
CA ALA A 216 14.41 -18.62 21.19
C ALA A 216 14.93 -17.22 20.80
N ALA A 217 14.79 -16.22 21.68
CA ALA A 217 15.32 -14.88 21.45
C ALA A 217 16.84 -14.88 21.29
N ALA A 218 17.57 -15.63 22.13
CA ALA A 218 19.02 -15.80 22.01
C ALA A 218 19.41 -16.47 20.68
N LYS A 219 18.63 -17.44 20.21
CA LYS A 219 18.82 -18.08 18.90
C LYS A 219 18.60 -17.08 17.75
N ALA A 220 17.53 -16.30 17.78
CA ALA A 220 17.24 -15.28 16.78
C ALA A 220 18.39 -14.25 16.67
N GLN A 221 18.90 -13.77 17.81
CA GLN A 221 20.04 -12.86 17.86
C GLN A 221 21.35 -13.49 17.33
N ARG A 222 21.58 -14.79 17.55
CA ARG A 222 22.74 -15.51 16.98
C ARG A 222 22.62 -15.59 15.45
N LEU A 223 21.45 -15.96 14.93
CA LEU A 223 21.19 -16.03 13.49
C LEU A 223 21.38 -14.66 12.82
N GLN A 224 20.94 -13.58 13.44
CA GLN A 224 21.17 -12.23 12.93
C GLN A 224 22.66 -11.87 12.87
N ARG A 225 23.45 -12.20 13.90
CA ARG A 225 24.91 -11.98 13.86
C ARG A 225 25.58 -12.78 12.76
N GLU A 226 25.19 -14.05 12.59
CA GLU A 226 25.66 -14.87 11.48
C GLU A 226 25.26 -14.30 10.11
N SER A 227 24.06 -13.69 9.99
CA SER A 227 23.67 -13.05 8.73
C SER A 227 24.55 -11.85 8.37
N VAL A 228 24.93 -11.04 9.36
CA VAL A 228 25.81 -9.88 9.12
C VAL A 228 27.21 -10.37 8.76
N ALA A 229 27.75 -11.35 9.50
CA ALA A 229 29.04 -11.94 9.17
C ALA A 229 29.06 -12.54 7.74
N LEU A 230 27.99 -13.18 7.30
CA LEU A 230 27.89 -13.69 5.92
C LEU A 230 27.89 -12.56 4.89
N LEU A 231 27.29 -11.41 5.20
CA LEU A 231 27.32 -10.24 4.31
C LEU A 231 28.74 -9.68 4.18
N ASP A 232 29.50 -9.63 5.28
CA ASP A 232 30.89 -9.16 5.30
C ASP A 232 31.81 -10.01 4.39
N HIS A 233 31.49 -11.30 4.25
CA HIS A 233 32.19 -12.23 3.35
C HIS A 233 31.63 -12.22 1.91
N GLY A 234 30.71 -11.30 1.60
CA GLY A 234 30.07 -11.18 0.28
C GLY A 234 28.99 -12.24 0.01
N HIS A 235 28.67 -13.10 0.97
CA HIS A 235 27.67 -14.18 0.83
C HIS A 235 26.24 -13.66 1.05
N LYS A 236 25.84 -12.64 0.28
CA LYS A 236 24.57 -11.92 0.45
C LYS A 236 23.33 -12.81 0.49
N GLN A 237 23.25 -13.83 -0.37
CA GLN A 237 22.09 -14.75 -0.39
C GLN A 237 22.00 -15.59 0.89
N GLN A 238 23.15 -16.05 1.40
CA GLN A 238 23.20 -16.81 2.65
C GLN A 238 22.89 -15.89 3.84
N ALA A 239 23.34 -14.64 3.81
CA ALA A 239 23.01 -13.62 4.80
C ALA A 239 21.50 -13.40 4.89
N LEU A 240 20.82 -13.17 3.76
CA LEU A 240 19.36 -13.00 3.72
C LEU A 240 18.63 -14.24 4.24
N ALA A 241 19.04 -15.44 3.83
CA ALA A 241 18.45 -16.69 4.31
C ALA A 241 18.63 -16.89 5.82
N ARG A 242 19.78 -16.49 6.36
CA ARG A 242 20.07 -16.58 7.79
C ARG A 242 19.27 -15.56 8.60
N LEU A 243 19.14 -14.32 8.10
CA LEU A 243 18.28 -13.32 8.73
C LEU A 243 16.81 -13.73 8.68
N ASP A 244 16.38 -14.36 7.59
CA ASP A 244 15.02 -14.87 7.47
C ASP A 244 14.68 -15.90 8.56
N GLN A 245 15.61 -16.82 8.84
CA GLN A 245 15.46 -17.77 9.96
C GLN A 245 15.35 -17.07 11.31
N ALA A 246 16.07 -15.96 11.50
CA ALA A 246 15.98 -15.16 12.72
C ALA A 246 14.57 -14.56 12.88
N LEU A 247 14.03 -13.98 11.81
CA LEU A 247 12.73 -13.30 11.80
C LEU A 247 11.53 -14.27 11.80
N VAL A 248 11.73 -15.57 11.50
CA VAL A 248 10.73 -16.61 11.78
C VAL A 248 10.56 -16.80 13.29
N ILE A 249 11.65 -16.73 14.03
CA ILE A 249 11.64 -16.95 15.49
C ILE A 249 11.14 -15.69 16.19
N GLU A 250 11.68 -14.53 15.83
CA GLU A 250 11.33 -13.24 16.41
C GLU A 250 11.09 -12.21 15.28
N PRO A 251 9.84 -12.07 14.79
CA PRO A 251 9.53 -11.17 13.68
C PRO A 251 9.88 -9.71 13.98
N GLN A 252 9.81 -9.29 15.24
CA GLN A 252 10.10 -7.92 15.68
C GLN A 252 11.54 -7.76 16.21
N LEU A 253 12.46 -8.64 15.78
CA LEU A 253 13.86 -8.60 16.19
C LEU A 253 14.49 -7.26 15.84
N LYS A 254 15.09 -6.62 16.83
CA LYS A 254 15.77 -5.34 16.65
C LYS A 254 17.03 -5.52 15.78
N PRO A 255 17.24 -4.70 14.74
CA PRO A 255 18.43 -4.76 13.91
C PRO A 255 19.71 -4.38 14.70
N SER A 256 20.75 -5.21 14.63
CA SER A 256 22.04 -4.97 15.30
C SER A 256 23.03 -4.21 14.39
N GLY A 257 22.67 -2.99 13.97
CA GLY A 257 23.50 -2.14 13.09
C GLY A 257 22.92 -1.93 11.68
N SER A 258 23.60 -1.12 10.88
CA SER A 258 23.15 -0.70 9.53
C SER A 258 23.01 -1.86 8.55
N ASP A 259 23.89 -2.85 8.63
CA ASP A 259 23.88 -4.02 7.74
C ASP A 259 22.67 -4.91 8.02
N ALA A 260 22.34 -5.11 9.31
CA ALA A 260 21.13 -5.80 9.71
C ALA A 260 19.86 -5.06 9.28
N VAL A 261 19.84 -3.72 9.35
CA VAL A 261 18.74 -2.90 8.80
C VAL A 261 18.61 -3.11 7.29
N SER A 262 19.73 -3.05 6.57
CA SER A 262 19.74 -3.16 5.11
C SER A 262 19.27 -4.54 4.64
N LEU A 263 19.78 -5.61 5.26
CA LEU A 263 19.33 -6.98 5.00
C LEU A 263 17.84 -7.15 5.31
N ARG A 264 17.34 -6.58 6.42
CA ARG A 264 15.92 -6.65 6.78
C ARG A 264 15.04 -5.98 5.73
N ASN A 265 15.42 -4.77 5.29
CA ASN A 265 14.68 -4.02 4.27
C ASN A 265 14.67 -4.75 2.92
N GLU A 266 15.80 -5.34 2.52
CA GLU A 266 15.89 -6.15 1.31
C GLU A 266 15.03 -7.41 1.40
N LEU A 267 15.01 -8.07 2.55
CA LEU A 267 14.18 -9.25 2.77
C LEU A 267 12.68 -8.92 2.65
N VAL A 268 12.24 -7.85 3.30
CA VAL A 268 10.86 -7.34 3.20
C VAL A 268 10.49 -6.99 1.75
N THR A 269 11.39 -6.30 1.04
CA THR A 269 11.19 -5.94 -0.37
C THR A 269 11.08 -7.18 -1.25
N SER A 270 11.95 -8.17 -1.06
CA SER A 270 11.94 -9.45 -1.79
C SER A 270 10.64 -10.23 -1.57
N PHE A 271 10.14 -10.29 -0.33
CA PHE A 271 8.84 -10.90 -0.05
C PHE A 271 7.69 -10.18 -0.73
N HIS A 272 7.67 -8.85 -0.69
CA HIS A 272 6.65 -8.08 -1.38
C HIS A 272 6.67 -8.35 -2.89
N GLN A 273 7.84 -8.29 -3.54
CA GLN A 273 7.97 -8.56 -4.98
C GLN A 273 7.49 -9.96 -5.37
N ARG A 274 7.88 -10.99 -4.61
CA ARG A 274 7.43 -12.37 -4.83
C ARG A 274 5.91 -12.49 -4.65
N ALA A 275 5.33 -11.82 -3.65
CA ALA A 275 3.89 -11.81 -3.42
C ALA A 275 3.12 -11.17 -4.58
N ILE A 276 3.66 -10.11 -5.19
CA ILE A 276 3.08 -9.48 -6.37
C ILE A 276 3.03 -10.43 -7.56
N VAL A 277 4.10 -11.19 -7.81
CA VAL A 277 4.12 -12.22 -8.87
C VAL A 277 3.04 -13.27 -8.63
N LEU A 278 2.97 -13.82 -7.41
CA LEU A 278 1.97 -14.81 -7.04
C LEU A 278 0.54 -14.26 -7.17
N TYR A 279 0.32 -13.01 -6.79
CA TYR A 279 -0.98 -12.35 -6.91
C TYR A 279 -1.42 -12.18 -8.36
N ARG A 280 -0.51 -11.72 -9.24
CA ARG A 280 -0.76 -11.62 -10.69
C ARG A 280 -1.11 -12.99 -11.29
N ASP A 281 -0.46 -14.03 -10.79
CA ASP A 281 -0.68 -15.42 -11.24
C ASP A 281 -1.91 -16.05 -10.53
N GLN A 282 -2.74 -15.24 -9.84
CA GLN A 282 -3.92 -15.64 -9.07
C GLN A 282 -3.67 -16.70 -7.97
N GLN A 283 -2.41 -16.88 -7.58
CA GLN A 283 -2.02 -17.70 -6.43
C GLN A 283 -2.20 -16.89 -5.14
N LEU A 284 -3.47 -16.61 -4.80
CA LEU A 284 -3.83 -15.66 -3.74
C LEU A 284 -3.36 -16.11 -2.35
N ASP A 285 -3.48 -17.40 -2.03
CA ASP A 285 -3.05 -17.93 -0.72
C ASP A 285 -1.54 -17.77 -0.49
N PRO A 286 -0.66 -18.21 -1.41
CA PRO A 286 0.76 -17.93 -1.33
C PRO A 286 1.11 -16.43 -1.26
N ALA A 287 0.41 -15.58 -2.02
CA ALA A 287 0.62 -14.13 -2.00
C ALA A 287 0.28 -13.52 -0.62
N ILE A 288 -0.88 -13.88 -0.07
CA ILE A 288 -1.34 -13.44 1.26
C ILE A 288 -0.37 -13.89 2.34
N ALA A 289 0.16 -15.13 2.27
CA ALA A 289 1.13 -15.63 3.24
C ALA A 289 2.43 -14.79 3.25
N LEU A 290 2.92 -14.39 2.08
CA LEU A 290 4.11 -13.53 1.99
C LEU A 290 3.85 -12.12 2.54
N TRP A 291 2.70 -11.51 2.25
CA TRP A 291 2.38 -10.20 2.84
C TRP A 291 2.13 -10.28 4.35
N ASN A 292 1.53 -11.37 4.87
CA ASN A 292 1.44 -11.59 6.31
C ASN A 292 2.82 -11.61 6.95
N ARG A 293 3.79 -12.26 6.30
CA ARG A 293 5.18 -12.31 6.79
C ARG A 293 5.84 -10.94 6.76
N VAL A 294 5.63 -10.15 5.70
CA VAL A 294 6.09 -8.77 5.63
C VAL A 294 5.53 -7.95 6.80
N LEU A 295 4.22 -8.01 7.04
CA LEU A 295 3.57 -7.26 8.12
C LEU A 295 3.94 -7.75 9.52
N ALA A 296 4.38 -9.01 9.66
CA ALA A 296 4.93 -9.51 10.91
C ALA A 296 6.31 -8.90 11.23
N ILE A 297 7.11 -8.58 10.21
CA ILE A 297 8.45 -7.97 10.33
C ILE A 297 8.35 -6.44 10.42
N ASP A 298 7.53 -5.86 9.57
CA ASP A 298 7.27 -4.43 9.47
C ASP A 298 5.75 -4.18 9.38
N PRO A 299 5.09 -3.95 10.53
CA PRO A 299 3.65 -3.70 10.58
C PRO A 299 3.23 -2.45 9.81
N ASN A 300 4.17 -1.54 9.56
CA ASN A 300 3.92 -0.27 8.90
C ASN A 300 4.29 -0.31 7.40
N TYR A 301 4.61 -1.48 6.85
CA TYR A 301 4.91 -1.63 5.43
C TYR A 301 3.64 -1.52 4.59
N GLU A 302 3.33 -0.28 4.19
CA GLU A 302 2.08 0.10 3.50
C GLU A 302 1.73 -0.75 2.28
N PRO A 303 2.66 -1.11 1.36
CA PRO A 303 2.32 -1.96 0.22
C PRO A 303 1.71 -3.30 0.65
N ALA A 304 2.27 -3.97 1.66
CA ALA A 304 1.77 -5.28 2.07
C ALA A 304 0.37 -5.19 2.67
N VAL A 305 0.02 -4.10 3.37
CA VAL A 305 -1.35 -3.88 3.87
C VAL A 305 -2.33 -3.81 2.69
N ILE A 306 -2.07 -2.93 1.73
CA ILE A 306 -2.96 -2.66 0.60
C ILE A 306 -3.18 -3.93 -0.24
N TYR A 307 -2.09 -4.60 -0.63
CA TYR A 307 -2.20 -5.74 -1.52
C TYR A 307 -2.76 -6.99 -0.86
N ARG A 308 -2.44 -7.24 0.42
CA ARG A 308 -3.06 -8.33 1.18
C ARG A 308 -4.57 -8.17 1.24
N THR A 309 -5.06 -6.95 1.48
CA THR A 309 -6.49 -6.66 1.48
C THR A 309 -7.12 -6.97 0.12
N ARG A 310 -6.52 -6.50 -0.98
CA ARG A 310 -7.00 -6.78 -2.34
C ARG A 310 -7.06 -8.28 -2.65
N ALA A 311 -6.04 -9.04 -2.24
CA ALA A 311 -6.02 -10.48 -2.45
C ALA A 311 -7.06 -11.24 -1.62
N LEU A 312 -7.34 -10.79 -0.39
CA LEU A 312 -8.42 -11.36 0.42
C LEU A 312 -9.80 -11.13 -0.23
N GLU A 313 -10.03 -9.93 -0.74
CA GLU A 313 -11.28 -9.58 -1.42
C GLU A 313 -11.47 -10.36 -2.73
N LEU A 314 -10.41 -10.44 -3.56
CA LEU A 314 -10.44 -11.25 -4.77
C LEU A 314 -10.71 -12.73 -4.44
N LYS A 315 -10.08 -13.26 -3.41
CA LYS A 315 -10.32 -14.63 -2.93
C LYS A 315 -11.77 -14.83 -2.47
N ARG A 316 -12.37 -13.85 -1.80
CA ARG A 316 -13.77 -13.89 -1.36
C ARG A 316 -14.71 -13.94 -2.57
N ARG A 317 -14.49 -13.08 -3.58
CA ARG A 317 -15.30 -13.05 -4.81
C ARG A 317 -15.24 -14.38 -5.56
N LEU A 318 -14.04 -14.96 -5.71
CA LEU A 318 -13.85 -16.26 -6.37
C LEU A 318 -14.55 -17.44 -5.67
N LYS A 319 -14.89 -17.31 -4.38
CA LYS A 319 -15.65 -18.34 -3.64
C LYS A 319 -17.17 -18.21 -3.77
N GLN A 320 -17.65 -17.08 -4.31
CA GLN A 320 -19.08 -16.79 -4.45
C GLN A 320 -19.63 -17.24 -5.82
N PHE A 321 -18.76 -17.74 -6.69
CA PHE A 321 -19.06 -18.36 -7.98
C PHE A 321 -18.67 -19.83 -7.94
#